data_AF-Q2RVR7-F1
#
_entry.id   AF-Q2RVR7-F1
#
_cell.length_a   1.000
_cell.length_b   1.000
_cell.length_c   1.000
_cell.angle_alpha   90.00
_cell.angle_beta   90.00
_cell.angle_gamma   90.00
#
_symmetry.space_group_name_H-M   'P 1'
#
loop_
_entity.id
_entity.type
_entity.pdbx_description
1 polymer ?
#
loop_
_entity_poly.entity_id
_entity_poly.type
_entity_poly.pdbx_seq_one_letter_code
_entity_poly.pdbx_strand_id
1 'polypeptide(L)'
;MPHTTQNPKEGSFNFRLDPALKSAFTRATAAEDKSASQVLRDFMRAYVAERQRGDFLAEAHQQSLAVAERARDRESDEARSLAELASLLDEDPFRDEGTA
;
A
#
# COMPACT_ATOMS: atom_id res chain seq x y z
N MET A 1 -14.89 42.41 -14.40
CA MET A 1 -14.75 40.93 -14.48
C MET A 1 -13.62 40.53 -13.54
N PRO A 2 -13.87 39.88 -12.40
CA PRO A 2 -12.79 39.42 -11.53
C PRO A 2 -12.17 38.15 -12.12
N HIS A 3 -10.88 38.19 -12.42
CA HIS A 3 -10.13 36.99 -12.79
C HIS A 3 -9.94 36.16 -11.52
N THR A 4 -10.67 35.05 -11.42
CA THR A 4 -10.44 34.04 -10.39
C THR A 4 -9.11 33.37 -10.71
N THR A 5 -8.05 33.76 -10.00
CA THR A 5 -6.76 33.06 -10.02
C THR A 5 -6.93 31.73 -9.26
N GLN A 6 -7.52 30.74 -9.92
CA GLN A 6 -7.51 29.35 -9.49
C GLN A 6 -6.10 28.79 -9.73
N ASN A 7 -5.19 28.98 -8.78
CA ASN A 7 -4.06 28.05 -8.66
C ASN A 7 -3.70 27.88 -7.17
N PRO A 8 -4.40 27.01 -6.44
CA PRO A 8 -4.16 26.85 -5.02
C PRO A 8 -2.86 26.05 -4.83
N LYS A 9 -1.79 26.75 -4.42
CA LYS A 9 -0.54 26.24 -3.85
C LYS A 9 0.36 25.43 -4.80
N GLU A 10 0.83 26.04 -5.88
CA GLU A 10 2.07 25.57 -6.52
C GLU A 10 3.27 25.96 -5.63
N GLY A 11 3.84 24.98 -4.92
CA GLY A 11 5.11 25.16 -4.21
C GLY A 11 6.28 25.06 -5.19
N SER A 12 7.20 26.03 -5.17
CA SER A 12 8.44 25.96 -5.96
C SER A 12 9.50 25.18 -5.19
N PHE A 13 10.06 24.14 -5.82
CA PHE A 13 11.14 23.33 -5.26
C PHE A 13 12.41 23.55 -6.09
N ASN A 14 13.43 24.19 -5.51
CA ASN A 14 14.69 24.48 -6.20
C ASN A 14 15.72 23.41 -5.88
N PHE A 15 16.19 22.69 -6.91
CA PHE A 15 17.27 21.72 -6.80
C PHE A 15 18.57 22.29 -7.38
N ARG A 16 19.69 21.97 -6.74
CA ARG A 16 21.01 22.07 -7.36
C ARG A 16 21.33 20.71 -7.96
N LEU A 17 21.50 20.68 -9.28
CA LEU A 17 21.83 19.48 -10.04
C LEU A 17 23.21 19.67 -10.66
N ASP A 18 23.94 18.57 -10.80
CA ASP A 18 25.16 18.56 -11.60
C ASP A 18 24.82 19.00 -13.05
N PRO A 19 25.61 19.90 -13.67
CA PRO A 19 25.39 20.34 -15.05
C PRO A 19 25.30 19.18 -16.06
N ALA A 20 26.10 18.12 -15.88
CA ALA A 20 26.09 16.95 -16.74
C ALA A 20 24.78 16.17 -16.59
N LEU A 21 24.29 16.02 -15.35
CA LEU A 21 23.03 15.33 -15.06
C LEU A 21 21.84 16.10 -15.62
N LYS A 22 21.82 17.44 -15.48
CA LYS A 22 20.80 18.30 -16.08
C LYS A 22 20.74 18.13 -17.59
N SER A 23 21.90 18.16 -18.26
CA SER A 23 21.99 17.99 -19.71
C SER A 23 21.49 16.63 -20.17
N ALA A 24 21.91 15.56 -19.49
CA ALA A 24 21.46 14.20 -19.78
C ALA A 24 19.93 14.05 -19.59
N PHE A 25 19.39 14.59 -18.50
CA PHE A 25 17.96 14.54 -18.22
C PHE A 25 17.14 15.32 -19.25
N THR A 26 17.54 16.55 -19.59
CA THR A 26 16.85 17.34 -20.61
C THR A 26 16.87 16.67 -21.98
N ARG A 27 17.99 16.03 -22.35
CA ARG A 27 18.09 15.29 -23.61
C ARG A 27 17.16 14.08 -23.63
N ALA A 28 17.08 13.34 -22.52
CA ALA A 28 16.17 12.20 -22.40
C ALA A 28 14.70 12.63 -22.46
N THR A 29 14.33 13.70 -21.75
CA THR A 29 12.94 14.19 -21.74
C THR A 29 12.53 14.75 -23.11
N ALA A 30 13.47 15.39 -23.82
CA ALA A 30 13.24 15.87 -25.18
C ALA A 30 13.04 14.73 -26.19
N ALA A 31 13.74 13.60 -26.02
CA ALA A 31 13.54 12.43 -26.86
C ALA A 31 12.17 11.76 -26.64
N GLU A 32 11.60 11.89 -25.44
CA GLU A 32 10.26 11.40 -25.10
C GLU A 32 9.13 12.41 -25.35
N ASP A 33 9.46 13.62 -25.85
CA ASP A 33 8.53 14.74 -26.04
C ASP A 33 7.76 15.14 -24.77
N LYS A 34 8.37 14.93 -23.60
CA LYS A 34 7.81 15.27 -22.29
C LYS A 34 8.56 16.44 -21.67
N SER A 35 7.85 17.30 -20.96
CA SER A 35 8.51 18.35 -20.18
C SER A 35 9.28 17.73 -19.00
N ALA A 36 10.49 18.24 -18.74
CA ALA A 36 11.31 17.85 -17.60
C ALA A 36 10.55 17.92 -16.26
N SER A 37 9.71 18.95 -16.09
CA SER A 37 8.87 19.13 -14.91
C SER A 37 7.77 18.06 -14.80
N GLN A 38 7.21 17.61 -15.92
CA GLN A 38 6.21 16.52 -15.92
C GLN A 38 6.85 15.20 -15.51
N VAL A 39 7.99 14.85 -16.11
CA VAL A 39 8.73 13.63 -15.76
C VAL A 39 9.15 13.63 -14.29
N LEU A 40 9.59 14.79 -13.77
CA LEU A 40 9.95 14.92 -12.35
C LEU A 40 8.74 14.73 -11.44
N ARG A 41 7.57 15.29 -11.77
CA ARG A 41 6.34 15.08 -11.00
C ARG A 41 5.90 13.62 -10.99
N ASP A 42 5.97 12.95 -12.14
CA ASP A 42 5.59 11.55 -12.26
C ASP A 42 6.55 10.65 -11.49
N PHE A 43 7.85 10.94 -11.56
CA PHE A 43 8.88 10.27 -10.76
C PHE A 43 8.63 10.45 -9.26
N MET A 44 8.36 11.68 -8.81
CA MET A 44 8.04 11.97 -7.40
C MET A 44 6.79 11.21 -6.94
N ARG A 45 5.74 11.17 -7.76
CA ARG A 45 4.50 10.46 -7.45
C ARG A 45 4.74 8.96 -7.33
N ALA A 46 5.50 8.37 -8.25
CA ALA A 46 5.89 6.96 -8.20
C ALA A 46 6.75 6.65 -6.98
N TYR A 47 7.73 7.50 -6.66
CA TYR A 47 8.60 7.33 -5.50
C TYR A 47 7.83 7.35 -4.18
N VAL A 48 6.89 8.29 -4.03
CA VAL A 48 6.04 8.37 -2.83
C VAL A 48 5.09 7.16 -2.75
N ALA A 49 4.47 6.77 -3.86
CA ALA A 49 3.59 5.60 -3.89
C ALA A 49 4.32 4.31 -3.49
N GLU A 50 5.54 4.11 -3.97
CA GLU A 50 6.35 2.95 -3.62
C GLU A 50 6.71 2.94 -2.13
N ARG A 51 7.11 4.10 -1.58
CA ARG A 51 7.40 4.22 -0.14
C ARG A 51 6.18 3.92 0.72
N GLN A 52 5.02 4.51 0.39
CA GLN A 52 3.77 4.23 1.10
C GLN A 52 3.37 2.77 1.02
N ARG A 53 3.61 2.11 -0.12
CA ARG A 53 3.34 0.68 -0.26
C ARG A 53 4.26 -0.16 0.62
N GLY A 54 5.54 0.19 0.70
CA GLY A 54 6.49 -0.45 1.61
C GLY A 54 6.09 -0.28 3.08
N ASP A 55 5.70 0.93 3.47
CA ASP A 55 5.26 1.24 4.84
C ASP A 55 3.96 0.50 5.20
N PHE A 56 3.00 0.45 4.27
CA PHE A 56 1.74 -0.30 4.44
C PHE A 56 1.99 -1.82 4.55
N LEU A 57 2.89 -2.38 3.75
CA LEU A 57 3.26 -3.79 3.84
C LEU A 57 3.97 -4.11 5.17
N ALA A 58 4.81 -3.20 5.66
CA ALA A 58 5.46 -3.34 6.96
C ALA A 58 4.43 -3.30 8.11
N GLU A 59 3.46 -2.41 8.05
CA GLU A 59 2.39 -2.30 9.05
C GLU A 59 1.44 -3.51 9.02
N ALA A 60 1.05 -3.98 7.83
CA ALA A 60 0.24 -5.18 7.66
C ALA A 60 0.94 -6.44 8.18
N HIS A 61 2.26 -6.54 7.99
CA HIS A 61 3.05 -7.65 8.53
C HIS A 61 3.10 -7.64 10.06
N GLN A 62 3.23 -6.47 10.68
CA GLN A 62 3.17 -6.35 12.15
C GLN A 62 1.79 -6.74 12.70
N GLN A 63 0.71 -6.31 12.05
CA GLN A 63 -0.64 -6.69 12.44
C GLN A 63 -0.88 -8.20 12.31
N SER A 64 -0.40 -8.81 11.22
CA SER A 64 -0.52 -10.25 11.02
C SER A 64 0.21 -11.05 12.10
N LEU A 65 1.39 -10.61 12.54
CA LEU A 65 2.12 -11.26 13.63
C LEU A 65 1.39 -11.12 14.96
N ALA A 66 0.81 -9.95 15.26
CA ALA A 66 0.06 -9.73 16.50
C ALA A 66 -1.26 -10.53 16.56
N VAL A 67 -1.91 -10.80 15.42
CA VAL A 67 -3.07 -11.69 15.35
C VAL A 67 -2.63 -13.16 15.49
N ALA A 68 -1.55 -13.55 14.83
CA ALA A 68 -1.01 -14.91 14.94
C ALA A 68 -0.52 -15.23 16.37
N GLU A 69 0.03 -14.26 17.10
CA GLU A 69 0.37 -14.43 18.52
C GLU A 69 -0.87 -14.61 19.40
N ARG A 70 -1.93 -13.80 19.22
CA ARG A 70 -3.18 -13.96 19.97
C ARG A 70 -3.87 -15.29 19.69
N ALA A 71 -3.82 -15.76 18.45
CA ALA A 71 -4.37 -17.05 18.06
C ALA A 71 -3.56 -18.26 18.58
N ARG A 72 -2.31 -18.06 19.02
CA ARG A 72 -1.47 -19.13 19.60
C ARG A 72 -1.66 -19.31 21.09
N ASP A 73 -2.34 -18.39 21.77
CA ASP A 73 -2.67 -18.55 23.18
C ASP A 73 -3.86 -19.51 23.33
N ARG A 74 -3.57 -20.72 23.84
CA ARG A 74 -4.54 -21.79 24.03
C ARG A 74 -5.59 -21.44 25.09
N GLU A 75 -5.32 -20.49 25.96
CA GLU A 75 -6.27 -20.02 26.98
C GLU A 75 -7.07 -18.79 26.54
N SER A 76 -6.79 -18.23 25.36
CA SER A 76 -7.54 -17.10 24.78
C SER A 76 -9.01 -17.46 24.53
N ASP A 77 -9.90 -16.49 24.75
CA ASP A 77 -11.33 -16.61 24.47
C ASP A 77 -11.60 -16.92 22.97
N GLU A 78 -10.73 -16.46 22.07
CA GLU A 78 -10.80 -16.78 20.64
C GLU A 78 -10.49 -18.26 20.38
N ALA A 79 -9.48 -18.83 21.04
CA ALA A 79 -9.12 -20.25 20.92
C ALA A 79 -10.23 -21.14 21.49
N ARG A 80 -10.87 -20.73 22.59
CA ARG A 80 -12.04 -21.40 23.16
C ARG A 80 -13.22 -21.36 22.19
N SER A 81 -13.52 -20.19 21.62
CA SER A 81 -14.61 -20.03 20.64
C SER A 81 -14.39 -20.86 19.38
N LEU A 82 -13.15 -20.94 18.88
CA LEU A 82 -12.79 -21.79 17.72
C LEU A 82 -12.94 -23.28 18.03
N ALA A 83 -12.55 -23.72 19.24
CA ALA A 83 -12.72 -25.10 19.67
C ALA A 83 -14.20 -25.48 19.84
N GLU A 84 -15.03 -24.57 20.37
CA GLU A 84 -16.48 -24.74 20.45
C GLU A 84 -17.12 -24.83 19.05
N LEU A 85 -16.69 -23.98 18.11
CA LEU A 85 -17.19 -24.02 16.73
C LEU A 85 -16.83 -25.33 16.02
N ALA A 86 -15.60 -25.83 16.21
CA ALA A 86 -15.15 -27.11 15.67
C ALA A 86 -15.96 -28.28 16.26
N SER A 87 -16.22 -28.25 17.56
CA SER A 87 -17.10 -29.24 18.21
C SER A 87 -18.51 -29.22 17.64
N LEU A 88 -19.08 -28.04 17.36
CA LEU A 88 -20.43 -27.94 16.77
C LEU A 88 -20.51 -28.45 15.33
N LEU A 89 -19.41 -28.33 14.56
CA LEU A 89 -19.30 -28.82 13.19
C LEU A 89 -19.10 -30.34 13.11
N ASP A 90 -18.46 -30.94 14.11
CA ASP A 90 -18.33 -32.40 14.21
C ASP A 90 -19.60 -33.08 14.71
N GLU A 91 -20.42 -32.35 15.48
CA GLU A 91 -21.76 -32.77 15.93
C GLU A 91 -22.85 -32.53 14.88
N ASP A 92 -22.50 -32.32 13.61
CA ASP A 92 -23.47 -32.12 12.53
C ASP A 92 -24.23 -33.45 12.24
N PRO A 93 -25.52 -33.57 12.62
CA PRO A 93 -26.28 -34.80 12.44
C PRO A 93 -26.60 -35.09 10.96
N PHE A 94 -26.28 -34.17 10.05
CA PHE A 94 -26.51 -34.31 8.61
C PHE A 94 -25.38 -35.08 7.87
N ARG A 95 -24.37 -35.61 8.57
CA ARG A 95 -23.31 -36.45 7.96
C ARG A 95 -23.76 -37.86 7.57
N ASP A 96 -24.95 -38.33 7.97
CA ASP A 96 -25.42 -39.71 7.73
C ASP A 96 -26.41 -39.88 6.54
N GLU A 97 -26.82 -38.82 5.85
CA GLU A 97 -27.74 -38.91 4.69
C GLU A 97 -27.02 -38.96 3.32
N GLY A 98 -25.78 -39.48 3.29
CA GLY A 98 -24.93 -39.50 2.11
C GLY A 98 -24.60 -40.88 1.52
N THR A 99 -25.24 -41.96 1.96
CA THR A 99 -25.08 -43.29 1.35
C THR A 99 -26.40 -44.05 1.29
N ALA A 100 -27.14 -43.91 0.18
CA ALA A 100 -28.07 -44.91 -0.34
C ALA A 100 -28.30 -44.70 -1.83
#